data_AF-A0AA45G8X0-F1
#
_entry.id   AF-A0AA45G8X0-F1
#
_cell.length_a   1.000
_cell.length_b   1.000
_cell.length_c   1.000
_cell.angle_alpha   90.00
_cell.angle_beta   90.00
_cell.angle_gamma   90.00
#
_symmetry.space_group_name_H-M   'P 1'
#
loop_
_entity.id
_entity.type
_entity.pdbx_description
1 polymer ?
#
loop_
_entity_poly.entity_id
_entity_poly.type
_entity_poly.pdbx_seq_one_letter_code
_entity_poly.pdbx_strand_id
1 'polypeptide(L)'
;MTPKLTVDPAGLERVAAALESVATRLERAVTMRTTRLAPAAAGNDEVSERVAASLDAAARAFRADVVAGAGQAVGAAAALREHARALAAADGAHRP
;
A
#
# COMPACT_ATOMS: atom_id res chain seq x y z
N MET A 1 -16.02 36.27 0.22
CA MET A 1 -14.60 36.01 -0.10
C MET A 1 -14.38 34.52 0.10
N THR A 2 -14.27 33.74 -0.98
CA THR A 2 -13.82 32.34 -0.89
C THR A 2 -12.34 32.34 -0.52
N PRO A 3 -11.91 31.59 0.51
CA PRO A 3 -10.50 31.49 0.86
C PRO A 3 -9.73 30.96 -0.37
N LYS A 4 -8.66 31.66 -0.77
CA LYS A 4 -7.74 31.18 -1.80
C LYS A 4 -7.16 29.85 -1.29
N LEU A 5 -7.61 28.75 -1.89
CA LEU A 5 -7.09 27.43 -1.63
C LEU A 5 -5.68 27.37 -2.25
N THR A 6 -4.65 27.51 -1.41
CA THR A 6 -3.27 27.32 -1.86
C THR A 6 -2.95 25.84 -1.83
N VAL A 7 -2.94 25.19 -2.99
CA VAL A 7 -2.51 23.79 -3.14
C VAL A 7 -1.15 23.76 -3.84
N ASP A 8 -0.24 22.90 -3.38
CA ASP A 8 1.06 22.63 -4.03
C ASP A 8 0.95 21.33 -4.86
N PRO A 9 0.76 21.41 -6.19
CA PRO A 9 0.63 20.22 -7.03
C PRO A 9 1.90 19.35 -7.04
N ALA A 10 3.09 19.97 -6.92
CA ALA A 10 4.34 19.23 -6.81
C ALA A 10 4.45 18.50 -5.46
N GLY A 11 3.86 19.08 -4.41
CA GLY A 11 3.64 18.42 -3.12
C GLY A 11 2.80 17.14 -3.25
N LEU A 12 1.67 17.23 -3.96
CA LEU A 12 0.78 16.08 -4.19
C LEU A 12 1.46 14.95 -4.97
N GLU A 13 2.22 15.28 -6.02
CA GLU A 13 3.01 14.32 -6.80
C GLU A 13 4.08 13.62 -5.94
N ARG A 14 4.76 14.36 -5.05
CA ARG A 14 5.73 13.77 -4.12
C ARG A 14 5.09 12.79 -3.14
N VAL A 15 3.92 13.11 -2.61
CA VAL A 15 3.18 12.21 -1.70
C VAL A 15 2.71 10.96 -2.46
N ALA A 16 2.21 11.11 -3.69
CA ALA A 16 1.83 9.99 -4.55
C ALA A 16 3.02 9.03 -4.78
N ALA A 17 4.19 9.57 -5.14
CA ALA A 17 5.41 8.77 -5.31
C ALA A 17 5.86 8.06 -4.02
N ALA A 18 5.71 8.71 -2.86
CA ALA A 18 6.03 8.11 -1.57
C ALA A 18 5.10 6.92 -1.26
N LEU A 19 3.80 7.05 -1.51
CA LEU A 19 2.82 5.98 -1.31
C LEU A 19 3.12 4.76 -2.18
N GLU A 20 3.46 4.96 -3.46
CA GLU A 20 3.86 3.87 -4.35
C GLU A 20 5.15 3.18 -3.92
N SER A 21 6.13 3.95 -3.44
CA SER A 21 7.37 3.41 -2.90
C SER A 21 7.10 2.53 -1.68
N VAL A 22 6.21 2.97 -0.77
CA VAL A 22 5.78 2.18 0.39
C VAL A 22 5.06 0.90 -0.05
N ALA A 23 4.09 1.00 -0.97
CA ALA A 23 3.38 -0.17 -1.51
C ALA A 23 4.36 -1.20 -2.09
N THR A 24 5.29 -0.74 -2.93
CA THR A 24 6.32 -1.58 -3.55
C THR A 24 7.24 -2.23 -2.53
N ARG A 25 7.59 -1.54 -1.44
CA ARG A 25 8.42 -2.09 -0.36
C ARG A 25 7.67 -3.13 0.45
N LEU A 26 6.38 -2.92 0.70
CA LEU A 26 5.53 -3.88 1.41
C LEU A 26 5.36 -5.18 0.61
N GLU A 27 5.06 -5.08 -0.68
CA GLU A 27 4.94 -6.24 -1.58
C GLU A 27 6.24 -7.05 -1.64
N ARG A 28 7.39 -6.37 -1.78
CA ARG A 28 8.70 -7.03 -1.78
C ARG A 28 9.00 -7.71 -0.46
N ALA A 29 8.73 -7.03 0.67
CA ALA A 29 8.99 -7.59 1.99
C ALA A 29 8.18 -8.87 2.25
N VAL A 30 6.91 -8.89 1.85
CA VAL A 30 6.04 -10.07 2.01
C VAL A 30 6.41 -11.19 1.04
N THR A 31 6.72 -10.86 -0.21
CA THR A 31 7.18 -11.84 -1.21
C THR A 31 8.50 -12.50 -0.80
N MET A 32 9.44 -11.74 -0.23
CA MET A 32 10.72 -12.30 0.22
C MET A 32 10.61 -13.18 1.48
N ARG A 33 9.59 -12.95 2.32
CA ARG A 33 9.48 -13.61 3.63
C ARG A 33 8.42 -14.69 3.68
N THR A 34 7.67 -14.92 2.59
CA THR A 34 6.48 -15.78 2.60
C THR A 34 6.78 -17.22 2.98
N THR A 35 7.93 -17.76 2.59
CA THR A 35 8.37 -19.11 2.97
C THR A 35 8.76 -19.23 4.45
N ARG A 36 9.08 -18.13 5.13
CA ARG A 36 9.39 -18.12 6.57
C ARG A 36 8.16 -17.95 7.46
N LEU A 37 7.01 -17.60 6.89
CA LEU A 37 5.79 -17.33 7.65
C LEU A 37 4.92 -18.59 7.85
N ALA A 38 5.19 -19.67 7.13
CA ALA A 38 4.48 -20.95 7.26
C ALA A 38 5.46 -22.05 7.72
N PRO A 39 5.81 -22.10 9.02
CA PRO A 39 6.71 -23.11 9.54
C PRO A 39 6.07 -24.50 9.48
N ALA A 40 6.89 -25.53 9.25
CA ALA A 40 6.47 -26.91 9.39
C ALA A 40 6.15 -27.23 10.86
N ALA A 41 5.32 -28.27 11.07
CA ALA A 41 5.07 -28.80 12.41
C ALA A 41 6.40 -29.24 13.07
N ALA A 42 6.55 -28.94 14.36
CA ALA A 42 7.75 -29.30 15.12
C ALA A 42 7.83 -30.82 15.41
N GLY A 43 6.71 -31.53 15.29
CA GLY A 43 6.56 -32.96 15.48
C GLY A 43 5.24 -33.46 14.85
N ASN A 44 4.99 -34.77 14.96
CA ASN A 44 3.80 -35.43 14.40
C ASN A 44 2.64 -35.52 15.40
N ASP A 45 2.70 -34.76 16.50
CA ASP A 45 1.61 -34.67 17.44
C ASP A 45 0.57 -33.64 16.98
N GLU A 46 -0.69 -33.84 17.38
CA GLU A 46 -1.80 -32.98 16.98
C GLU A 46 -1.61 -31.51 17.37
N VAL A 47 -0.87 -31.23 18.45
CA VAL A 47 -0.62 -29.86 18.89
C VAL A 47 0.36 -29.20 17.93
N SER A 48 1.47 -29.86 17.60
CA SER A 48 2.44 -29.40 16.62
C SER A 48 1.81 -29.12 15.25
N GLU A 49 0.97 -30.03 14.77
CA GLU A 49 0.25 -29.86 13.50
C GLU A 49 -0.74 -28.69 13.55
N ARG A 50 -1.53 -28.59 14.63
CA ARG A 50 -2.52 -27.52 14.79
C ARG A 50 -1.88 -26.15 14.96
N VAL A 51 -0.74 -26.07 15.65
CA VAL A 51 0.04 -24.83 15.76
C VAL A 51 0.60 -24.42 14.39
N ALA A 52 1.21 -25.34 13.65
CA ALA A 52 1.72 -25.06 12.30
C ALA A 52 0.60 -24.58 11.36
N ALA A 53 -0.56 -25.26 11.38
CA ALA A 53 -1.73 -24.87 10.59
C ALA A 53 -2.26 -23.47 10.97
N SER A 54 -2.28 -23.14 12.26
CA SER A 54 -2.70 -21.81 12.74
C SER A 54 -1.74 -20.71 12.28
N LEU A 55 -0.43 -20.95 12.37
CA LEU A 55 0.59 -20.01 11.90
C LEU A 55 0.51 -19.80 10.39
N ASP A 56 0.31 -20.88 9.62
CA ASP A 56 0.11 -20.81 8.18
C ASP A 56 -1.17 -20.04 7.81
N ALA A 57 -2.28 -20.24 8.54
CA ALA A 57 -3.49 -19.44 8.36
C ALA A 57 -3.26 -17.94 8.66
N ALA A 58 -2.58 -17.62 9.77
CA ALA A 58 -2.22 -16.25 10.12
C ALA A 58 -1.31 -15.61 9.06
N ALA A 59 -0.34 -16.35 8.54
CA ALA A 59 0.56 -15.91 7.48
C ALA A 59 -0.20 -15.61 6.17
N ARG A 60 -1.16 -16.45 5.81
CA ARG A 60 -2.04 -16.21 4.65
C ARG A 60 -2.87 -14.94 4.81
N ALA A 61 -3.49 -14.75 5.97
CA ALA A 61 -4.29 -13.57 6.27
C ALA A 61 -3.43 -12.30 6.22
N PHE A 62 -2.28 -12.30 6.91
CA PHE A 62 -1.34 -11.19 6.89
C PHE A 62 -0.89 -10.82 5.46
N ARG A 63 -0.61 -11.82 4.61
CA ARG A 63 -0.26 -11.56 3.21
C ARG A 63 -1.41 -10.91 2.45
N ALA A 64 -2.64 -11.38 2.65
CA ALA A 64 -3.81 -10.80 2.00
C ALA A 64 -3.99 -9.33 2.43
N ASP A 65 -3.86 -9.04 3.72
CA ASP A 65 -3.97 -7.68 4.26
C ASP A 65 -2.90 -6.76 3.70
N VAL A 66 -1.65 -7.23 3.58
CA VAL A 66 -0.57 -6.42 3.01
C VAL A 66 -0.82 -6.13 1.53
N VAL A 67 -1.26 -7.11 0.74
CA VAL A 67 -1.60 -6.91 -0.68
C VAL A 67 -2.75 -5.91 -0.81
N ALA A 68 -3.79 -6.03 0.03
CA ALA A 68 -4.91 -5.09 0.04
C ALA A 68 -4.45 -3.67 0.39
N GLY A 69 -3.63 -3.52 1.44
CA GLY A 69 -3.08 -2.23 1.86
C GLY A 69 -2.15 -1.59 0.82
N ALA A 70 -1.33 -2.39 0.14
CA ALA A 70 -0.51 -1.92 -0.97
C ALA A 70 -1.38 -1.39 -2.13
N GLY A 71 -2.44 -2.13 -2.48
CA GLY A 71 -3.43 -1.69 -3.47
C GLY A 71 -4.12 -0.38 -3.10
N GLN A 72 -4.49 -0.21 -1.82
CA GLN A 72 -5.07 1.04 -1.32
C GLN A 72 -4.09 2.22 -1.43
N ALA A 73 -2.81 2.01 -1.11
CA ALA A 73 -1.78 3.04 -1.23
C ALA A 73 -1.57 3.47 -2.70
N VAL A 74 -1.58 2.52 -3.64
CA VAL A 74 -1.53 2.81 -5.08
C VAL A 74 -2.78 3.57 -5.54
N GLY A 75 -3.96 3.18 -5.07
CA GLY A 75 -5.22 3.90 -5.37
C GLY A 75 -5.20 5.34 -4.87
N ALA A 76 -4.72 5.57 -3.65
CA ALA A 76 -4.56 6.91 -3.10
C ALA A 76 -3.53 7.74 -3.89
N ALA A 77 -2.41 7.14 -4.30
CA ALA A 77 -1.43 7.80 -5.16
C ALA A 77 -2.03 8.22 -6.51
N ALA A 78 -2.83 7.35 -7.14
CA ALA A 78 -3.53 7.68 -8.39
C ALA A 78 -4.49 8.86 -8.22
N ALA A 79 -5.28 8.88 -7.14
CA ALA A 79 -6.18 9.99 -6.82
C ALA A 79 -5.42 11.31 -6.61
N LEU A 80 -4.30 11.29 -5.88
CA LEU A 80 -3.47 12.48 -5.67
C LEU A 80 -2.92 13.06 -6.98
N ARG A 81 -2.50 12.21 -7.92
CA ARG A 81 -2.05 12.66 -9.25
C ARG A 81 -3.18 13.25 -10.07
N GLU A 82 -4.35 12.63 -10.04
CA GLU A 82 -5.52 13.16 -10.74
C GLU A 82 -5.89 14.55 -10.21
N HIS A 83 -5.88 14.73 -8.88
CA HIS A 83 -6.08 16.05 -8.27
C HIS A 83 -4.98 17.05 -8.66
N ALA A 84 -3.71 16.64 -8.67
CA ALA A 84 -2.61 17.51 -9.08
C ALA A 84 -2.76 17.98 -10.54
N ARG A 85 -3.17 17.08 -11.46
CA ARG A 85 -3.44 17.39 -12.86
C ARG A 85 -4.63 18.32 -13.03
N ALA A 86 -5.73 18.07 -12.32
CA ALA A 86 -6.92 18.91 -12.36
C ALA A 86 -6.61 20.35 -11.90
N LEU A 87 -5.80 20.50 -10.85
CA LEU A 87 -5.34 21.81 -10.38
C LEU A 87 -4.45 22.51 -11.39
N ALA A 88 -3.47 21.80 -11.97
CA ALA A 88 -2.60 22.38 -13.00
C ALA A 88 -3.37 22.82 -14.26
N ALA A 89 -4.39 22.07 -14.66
CA ALA A 89 -5.27 22.43 -15.78
C ALA A 89 -6.11 23.68 -15.47
N ALA A 90 -6.65 23.78 -14.25
CA ALA A 90 -7.41 24.95 -13.81
C ALA A 90 -6.53 26.23 -13.76
N ASP A 91 -5.30 26.12 -13.26
CA ASP A 91 -4.35 27.23 -13.22
C ASP A 91 -3.92 27.66 -14.63
N GLY A 92 -3.70 26.71 -15.54
CA GLY A 92 -3.37 26.99 -16.94
C GLY A 92 -4.50 27.69 -17.70
N ALA A 93 -5.76 27.37 -17.39
CA ALA A 93 -6.94 28.01 -17.97
C ALA A 93 -7.20 29.44 -17.44
N HIS A 94 -6.49 29.87 -16.39
CA HIS A 94 -6.60 31.22 -15.80
C HIS A 94 -5.42 32.14 -16.12
N ARG A 95 -4.50 31.72 -17.01
CA ARG A 95 -3.40 32.57 -17.51
C ARG A 95 -3.79 33.14 -18.88
N PRO A 96 -3.91 34.48 -19.04
CA PRO A 96 -4.28 35.12 -20.31
C PRO A 96 -3.19 35.00 -21.38
#